data_AF-A0A9D1PVY5-F1
#
_entry.id   AF-A0A9D1PVY5-F1
#
_cell.length_a   1.000
_cell.length_b   1.000
_cell.length_c   1.000
_cell.angle_alpha   90.00
_cell.angle_beta   90.00
_cell.angle_gamma   90.00
#
_symmetry.space_group_name_H-M   'P 1'
#
loop_
_entity.id
_entity.type
_entity.pdbx_description
1 polymer ?
#
loop_
_entity_poly.entity_id
_entity_poly.type
_entity_poly.pdbx_seq_one_letter_code
_entity_poly.pdbx_strand_id
1 'polypeptide(L)'
;MRARRWVQAGVLALLAAGLCLAAPADPAPADAALDPASASAQGPLGSLCAECLALLMSLDPLAGVLTALSAGIILPVLWGSLLVLGLSLILGRVFCGWICPMGTALDLSGGLVRALVARLRGRRSHKGQAFRGTWSASMLVLCACLTCAIAGGNLSSWTTPLPLVTKLLALVVLPAGQSLADLGLDAGALLATRMPALGDLLPLDWHIDGELRAAALWTGIVWAVLIVLECVQPRFWCRYLCPAGALQGLLARLSPVRHRLSPVCTRCGRCAAVCPMGQAPAEVDPAHCLSCRQCVVVCPQGAVHFGREAAGTVAGTMPARKTAGTTGTRSGKTAEGVLFCSKPSCSKPSCSKSSRRPPFCSNLSRRKLFCAAGAGATVALLGRLPGQSGLFPATTSFVRPPAALPEEDFLRLCLRCGACMQICPGKALQPLLFQAGGVGFHSPVLVPRLGACRPDCTLCGTVCPTGALKKLSLLEKRWAKMGTAVVNRTLCLAFAEGRRCMVCKENCPYGAVDVVAREGVPVAVPVVQANRCYGCGFCEKACPKTPAAIAVSAEGALRLNSGDYQARARSLGLELDPEQHKRKQAGPPASWNGAPPGFLE
;
A
#
# COMPACT_ATOMS: atom_id res chain seq x y z
N MET A 1 -10.03 -7.74 -25.31
CA MET A 1 -8.85 -8.18 -24.50
C MET A 1 -7.84 -7.07 -24.27
N ARG A 2 -7.45 -6.29 -25.29
CA ARG A 2 -6.47 -5.18 -25.15
C ARG A 2 -6.94 -4.10 -24.16
N ALA A 3 -8.18 -3.62 -24.26
CA ALA A 3 -8.72 -2.56 -23.38
C ALA A 3 -8.58 -2.88 -21.88
N ARG A 4 -8.97 -4.09 -21.44
CA ARG A 4 -8.82 -4.53 -20.03
C ARG A 4 -7.37 -4.44 -19.55
N ARG A 5 -6.42 -4.92 -20.36
CA ARG A 5 -4.99 -4.89 -20.02
C ARG A 5 -4.47 -3.46 -19.92
N TRP A 6 -4.90 -2.56 -20.81
CA TRP A 6 -4.55 -1.14 -20.75
C TRP A 6 -5.07 -0.47 -19.48
N VAL A 7 -6.33 -0.70 -19.09
CA VAL A 7 -6.89 -0.14 -17.84
C VAL A 7 -6.10 -0.66 -16.63
N GLN A 8 -5.88 -1.97 -16.56
CA GLN A 8 -5.15 -2.60 -15.47
C GLN A 8 -3.69 -2.14 -15.37
N ALA A 9 -3.01 -1.96 -16.50
CA ALA A 9 -1.66 -1.42 -16.55
C ALA A 9 -1.64 0.07 -16.16
N GLY A 10 -2.61 0.85 -16.63
CA GLY A 10 -2.77 2.26 -16.27
C GLY A 10 -2.96 2.46 -14.77
N VAL A 11 -3.81 1.66 -14.11
CA VAL A 11 -4.00 1.73 -12.66
C VAL A 11 -2.72 1.38 -11.90
N LEU A 12 -1.99 0.34 -12.33
CA LEU A 12 -0.71 -0.03 -11.70
C LEU A 12 0.36 1.05 -11.90
N ALA A 13 0.41 1.65 -13.09
CA ALA A 13 1.33 2.75 -13.41
C ALA A 13 1.00 4.00 -12.60
N LEU A 14 -0.28 4.35 -12.43
CA LEU A 14 -0.71 5.45 -11.55
C LEU A 14 -0.33 5.20 -10.10
N LEU A 15 -0.44 3.95 -9.63
CA LEU A 15 0.00 3.54 -8.28
C LEU A 15 1.50 3.73 -8.09
N ALA A 16 2.29 3.23 -9.04
CA ALA A 16 3.75 3.33 -9.00
C ALA A 16 4.20 4.79 -9.15
N ALA A 17 3.64 5.54 -10.11
CA ALA A 17 3.94 6.95 -10.31
C ALA A 17 3.55 7.80 -9.10
N GLY A 18 2.38 7.54 -8.49
CA GLY A 18 1.96 8.23 -7.28
C GLY A 18 2.88 7.97 -6.09
N LEU A 19 3.50 6.79 -6.00
CA LEU A 19 4.52 6.48 -5.00
C LEU A 19 5.90 7.08 -5.35
N CYS A 20 6.31 7.03 -6.62
CA CYS A 20 7.60 7.58 -7.08
C CYS A 20 7.65 9.09 -7.05
N LEU A 21 6.61 9.78 -7.56
CA LEU A 21 6.55 11.24 -7.63
C LEU A 21 6.31 11.87 -6.25
N ALA A 22 5.80 11.07 -5.31
CA ALA A 22 5.71 11.42 -3.90
C ALA A 22 7.01 11.14 -3.13
N ALA A 23 7.91 10.31 -3.68
CA ALA A 23 9.23 10.12 -3.11
C ALA A 23 10.07 11.37 -3.38
N PRO A 24 10.76 11.92 -2.37
CA PRO A 24 11.60 13.10 -2.57
C PRO A 24 12.84 12.73 -3.38
N ALA A 25 13.24 13.63 -4.28
CA ALA A 25 14.61 13.71 -4.77
C ALA A 25 15.58 13.90 -3.58
N ASP A 26 16.80 13.41 -3.73
CA ASP A 26 17.86 13.16 -2.75
C ASP A 26 17.87 13.93 -1.41
N PRO A 27 18.41 13.33 -0.33
CA PRO A 27 18.63 14.05 0.92
C PRO A 27 19.62 15.20 0.67
N ALA A 28 19.08 16.40 0.49
CA ALA A 28 19.89 17.61 0.45
C ALA A 28 20.74 17.68 1.74
N PRO A 29 21.99 18.18 1.66
CA PRO A 29 22.90 18.25 2.80
C PRO A 29 22.30 19.13 3.91
N ALA A 30 22.73 18.93 5.15
CA ALA A 30 22.10 19.47 6.36
C ALA A 30 21.98 21.02 6.39
N ASP A 31 22.82 21.68 5.61
CA ASP A 31 22.93 23.11 5.33
C ASP A 31 21.89 23.61 4.31
N ALA A 32 21.45 22.78 3.36
CA ALA A 32 20.31 23.06 2.50
C ALA A 32 18.94 22.81 3.20
N ALA A 33 18.95 22.23 4.40
CA ALA A 33 17.73 21.88 5.12
C ALA A 33 16.91 23.07 5.63
N LEU A 34 17.43 24.30 5.55
CA LEU A 34 16.76 25.53 5.95
C LEU A 34 16.35 26.43 4.79
N ASP A 35 16.66 26.08 3.54
CA ASP A 35 16.29 26.89 2.39
C ASP A 35 14.80 26.72 2.04
N PRO A 36 13.99 27.79 2.07
CA PRO A 36 12.59 27.75 1.68
C PRO A 36 12.38 27.39 0.20
N ALA A 37 13.44 27.48 -0.62
CA ALA A 37 13.44 27.06 -2.02
C ALA A 37 13.44 25.53 -2.21
N SER A 38 13.90 24.75 -1.22
CA SER A 38 13.80 23.28 -1.24
C SER A 38 12.44 22.79 -0.70
N ALA A 39 11.74 23.62 0.08
CA ALA A 39 10.40 23.31 0.61
C ALA A 39 9.31 23.30 -0.50
N SER A 40 9.60 23.86 -1.68
CA SER A 40 8.74 23.80 -2.88
C SER A 40 9.08 22.64 -3.81
N ALA A 41 10.03 21.76 -3.47
CA ALA A 41 10.43 20.62 -4.31
C ALA A 41 9.34 19.56 -4.50
N GLN A 42 8.17 19.72 -3.86
CA GLN A 42 6.93 19.12 -4.34
C GLN A 42 5.98 20.25 -4.74
N GLY A 43 6.09 20.68 -6.00
CA GLY A 43 5.11 21.56 -6.63
C GLY A 43 3.70 20.94 -6.64
N PRO A 44 2.71 21.58 -7.29
CA PRO A 44 1.32 21.09 -7.35
C PRO A 44 1.18 19.63 -7.80
N LEU A 45 2.17 19.11 -8.56
CA LEU A 45 2.22 17.71 -9.00
C LEU A 45 2.35 16.70 -7.85
N GLY A 46 3.12 17.00 -6.79
CA GLY A 46 3.36 16.08 -5.67
C GLY A 46 2.14 15.95 -4.76
N SER A 47 1.45 17.05 -4.49
CA SER A 47 0.18 17.04 -3.75
C SER A 47 -0.93 16.32 -4.51
N LEU A 48 -1.03 16.55 -5.83
CA LEU A 48 -1.96 15.81 -6.71
C LEU A 48 -1.70 14.30 -6.68
N CYS A 49 -0.43 13.86 -6.72
CA CYS A 49 -0.08 12.45 -6.63
C CYS A 49 -0.47 11.81 -5.29
N ALA A 50 -0.25 12.52 -4.18
CA ALA A 50 -0.66 12.06 -2.84
C ALA A 50 -2.19 11.91 -2.73
N GLU A 51 -2.95 12.87 -3.27
CA GLU A 51 -4.41 12.82 -3.29
C GLU A 51 -4.95 11.70 -4.19
N CYS A 52 -4.35 11.49 -5.37
CA CYS A 52 -4.68 10.35 -6.23
C CYS A 52 -4.42 9.00 -5.54
N LEU A 53 -3.31 8.87 -4.82
CA LEU A 53 -3.01 7.64 -4.07
C LEU A 53 -4.02 7.41 -2.95
N ALA A 54 -4.39 8.46 -2.20
CA ALA A 54 -5.41 8.38 -1.16
C ALA A 54 -6.79 7.99 -1.74
N LEU A 55 -7.17 8.56 -2.89
CA LEU A 55 -8.40 8.21 -3.61
C LEU A 55 -8.40 6.75 -4.06
N LEU A 56 -7.29 6.25 -4.60
CA LEU A 56 -7.23 4.86 -5.02
C LEU A 56 -7.33 3.90 -3.83
N MET A 57 -6.72 4.23 -2.70
CA MET A 57 -6.84 3.44 -1.46
C MET A 57 -8.28 3.45 -0.91
N SER A 58 -9.04 4.54 -1.10
CA SER A 58 -10.45 4.59 -0.69
C SER A 58 -11.37 3.72 -1.55
N LEU A 59 -10.97 3.39 -2.78
CA LEU A 59 -11.69 2.47 -3.66
C LEU A 59 -11.51 0.98 -3.29
N ASP A 60 -10.70 0.64 -2.27
CA ASP A 60 -10.64 -0.74 -1.80
C ASP A 60 -12.01 -1.15 -1.22
N PRO A 61 -12.69 -2.19 -1.76
CA PRO A 61 -14.05 -2.54 -1.37
C PRO A 61 -14.17 -3.10 0.06
N LEU A 62 -13.06 -3.48 0.70
CA LEU A 62 -13.06 -4.03 2.05
C LEU A 62 -12.39 -3.11 3.07
N ALA A 63 -11.36 -2.36 2.68
CA ALA A 63 -10.58 -1.53 3.62
C ALA A 63 -11.45 -0.51 4.36
N GLY A 64 -12.33 0.21 3.66
CA GLY A 64 -13.23 1.18 4.28
C GLY A 64 -14.26 0.54 5.20
N VAL A 65 -14.80 -0.64 4.85
CA VAL A 65 -15.73 -1.41 5.69
C VAL A 65 -15.07 -1.86 6.99
N LEU A 66 -13.88 -2.49 6.90
CA LEU A 66 -13.16 -2.95 8.09
C LEU A 66 -12.76 -1.79 8.99
N THR A 67 -12.34 -0.66 8.40
CA THR A 67 -11.92 0.51 9.16
C THR A 67 -13.11 1.20 9.85
N ALA A 68 -14.25 1.33 9.16
CA ALA A 68 -15.48 1.87 9.75
C ALA A 68 -16.00 0.99 10.89
N LEU A 69 -15.99 -0.34 10.70
CA LEU A 69 -16.36 -1.29 11.76
C LEU A 69 -15.40 -1.24 12.95
N SER A 70 -14.09 -1.14 12.68
CA SER A 70 -13.07 -1.08 13.74
C SER A 70 -13.07 0.21 14.53
N ALA A 71 -13.41 1.34 13.89
CA ALA A 71 -13.44 2.64 14.54
C ALA A 71 -14.83 3.01 15.10
N GLY A 72 -15.89 2.33 14.65
CA GLY A 72 -17.27 2.64 15.05
C GLY A 72 -17.80 3.96 14.47
N ILE A 73 -17.16 4.50 13.44
CA ILE A 73 -17.50 5.80 12.84
C ILE A 73 -17.55 5.73 11.30
N ILE A 74 -18.39 6.58 10.71
CA ILE A 74 -18.50 6.73 9.25
C ILE A 74 -17.38 7.65 8.79
N LEU A 75 -16.41 7.08 8.07
CA LEU A 75 -15.24 7.80 7.56
C LEU A 75 -15.41 8.11 6.06
N PRO A 76 -14.76 9.18 5.54
CA PRO A 76 -14.76 9.47 4.10
C PRO A 76 -14.31 8.30 3.23
N VAL A 77 -13.34 7.50 3.71
CA VAL A 77 -12.84 6.30 3.04
C VAL A 77 -13.93 5.25 2.78
N LEU A 78 -14.99 5.22 3.59
CA LEU A 78 -16.10 4.27 3.46
C LEU A 78 -16.90 4.53 2.19
N TRP A 79 -17.05 5.78 1.77
CA TRP A 79 -17.81 6.13 0.56
C TRP A 79 -17.19 5.53 -0.71
N GLY A 80 -15.86 5.49 -0.80
CA GLY A 80 -15.16 4.83 -1.90
C GLY A 80 -15.44 3.32 -1.93
N SER A 81 -15.38 2.65 -0.76
CA SER A 81 -15.72 1.23 -0.65
C SER A 81 -17.19 0.98 -1.02
N LEU A 82 -18.13 1.79 -0.51
CA LEU A 82 -19.56 1.65 -0.79
C LEU A 82 -19.88 1.87 -2.26
N LEU A 83 -19.25 2.83 -2.93
CA LEU A 83 -19.37 3.05 -4.36
C LEU A 83 -18.97 1.78 -5.13
N VAL A 84 -17.82 1.19 -4.79
CA VAL A 84 -17.34 -0.03 -5.46
C VAL A 84 -18.24 -1.23 -5.16
N LEU A 85 -18.74 -1.37 -3.93
CA LEU A 85 -19.68 -2.43 -3.55
C LEU A 85 -21.04 -2.26 -4.27
N GLY A 86 -21.55 -1.05 -4.39
CA GLY A 86 -22.77 -0.72 -5.15
C GLY A 86 -22.62 -1.02 -6.64
N LEU A 87 -21.50 -0.61 -7.25
CA LEU A 87 -21.16 -1.01 -8.61
C LEU A 87 -21.03 -2.54 -8.74
N SER A 88 -20.55 -3.21 -7.69
CA SER A 88 -20.42 -4.68 -7.70
C SER A 88 -21.77 -5.39 -7.60
N LEU A 89 -22.74 -4.79 -6.92
CA LEU A 89 -24.12 -5.28 -6.86
C LEU A 89 -24.77 -5.22 -8.25
N ILE A 90 -24.48 -4.19 -9.06
CA ILE A 90 -25.06 -4.02 -10.39
C ILE A 90 -24.30 -4.81 -11.46
N LEU A 91 -22.98 -4.65 -11.53
CA LEU A 91 -22.12 -5.14 -12.61
C LEU A 91 -21.38 -6.46 -12.29
N GLY A 92 -21.60 -7.02 -11.10
CA GLY A 92 -20.83 -8.15 -10.59
C GLY A 92 -19.42 -7.73 -10.16
N ARG A 93 -18.44 -8.62 -10.15
CA ARG A 93 -17.09 -8.32 -9.62
C ARG A 93 -16.20 -7.48 -10.55
N VAL A 94 -16.73 -6.39 -11.11
CA VAL A 94 -16.06 -5.54 -12.11
C VAL A 94 -14.74 -4.96 -11.59
N PHE A 95 -14.67 -4.56 -10.33
CA PHE A 95 -13.43 -4.06 -9.72
C PHE A 95 -12.29 -5.09 -9.78
N CYS A 96 -12.55 -6.35 -9.38
CA CYS A 96 -11.57 -7.43 -9.44
C CYS A 96 -11.10 -7.73 -10.88
N GLY A 97 -11.96 -7.50 -11.88
CA GLY A 97 -11.65 -7.73 -13.29
C GLY A 97 -10.89 -6.59 -13.97
N TRP A 98 -11.17 -5.33 -13.60
CA TRP A 98 -10.73 -4.15 -14.35
C TRP A 98 -9.82 -3.20 -13.59
N ILE A 99 -10.02 -3.03 -12.28
CA ILE A 99 -9.37 -1.98 -11.48
C ILE A 99 -8.30 -2.56 -10.55
N CYS A 100 -8.55 -3.73 -9.97
CA CYS A 100 -7.70 -4.30 -8.92
C CYS A 100 -6.26 -4.55 -9.41
N PRO A 101 -5.25 -3.85 -8.86
CA PRO A 101 -3.85 -3.94 -9.31
C PRO A 101 -3.22 -5.30 -8.95
N MET A 102 -3.72 -5.96 -7.90
CA MET A 102 -3.30 -7.31 -7.48
C MET A 102 -3.46 -8.33 -8.61
N GLY A 103 -4.55 -8.24 -9.37
CA GLY A 103 -4.79 -9.16 -10.48
C GLY A 103 -3.77 -9.01 -11.61
N THR A 104 -3.27 -7.79 -11.83
CA THR A 104 -2.23 -7.48 -12.81
C THR A 104 -0.87 -7.97 -12.32
N ALA A 105 -0.56 -7.69 -11.04
CA ALA A 105 0.68 -8.14 -10.41
C ALA A 105 0.86 -9.66 -10.49
N LEU A 106 -0.22 -10.42 -10.21
CA LEU A 106 -0.21 -11.89 -10.31
C LEU A 106 -0.14 -12.40 -11.76
N ASP A 107 -0.84 -11.76 -12.70
CA ASP A 107 -0.77 -12.15 -14.12
C ASP A 107 0.65 -11.94 -14.69
N LEU A 108 1.32 -10.85 -14.30
CA LEU A 108 2.70 -10.52 -14.68
C LEU A 108 3.69 -11.52 -14.07
N SER A 109 3.60 -11.77 -12.76
CA SER A 109 4.50 -12.69 -12.07
C SER A 109 4.31 -14.14 -12.55
N GLY A 110 3.07 -14.58 -12.73
CA GLY A 110 2.77 -15.90 -13.30
C GLY A 110 3.29 -16.06 -14.73
N GLY A 111 3.32 -14.99 -15.53
CA GLY A 111 3.95 -14.98 -16.85
C GLY A 111 5.45 -15.24 -16.79
N LEU A 112 6.15 -14.51 -15.91
CA LEU A 112 7.59 -14.64 -15.69
C LEU A 112 7.97 -16.04 -15.18
N VAL A 113 7.24 -16.55 -14.19
CA VAL A 113 7.53 -17.89 -13.63
C VAL A 113 7.23 -18.99 -14.64
N ARG A 114 6.15 -18.90 -15.42
CA ARG A 114 5.89 -19.86 -16.51
C ARG A 114 7.00 -19.87 -17.56
N ALA A 115 7.55 -18.70 -17.90
CA ALA A 115 8.67 -18.60 -18.83
C ALA A 115 9.96 -19.25 -18.26
N LEU A 116 10.25 -19.04 -16.98
CA LEU A 116 11.39 -19.65 -16.28
C LEU A 116 11.23 -21.18 -16.12
N VAL A 117 10.06 -21.64 -15.69
CA VAL A 117 9.78 -23.08 -15.52
C VAL A 117 9.74 -23.81 -16.87
N ALA A 118 9.22 -23.18 -17.93
CA ALA A 118 9.24 -23.76 -19.28
C ALA A 118 10.66 -23.94 -19.82
N ARG A 119 11.61 -23.07 -19.44
CA ARG A 119 13.04 -23.24 -19.76
C ARG A 119 13.67 -24.40 -18.99
N LEU A 120 13.24 -24.65 -17.75
CA LEU A 120 13.83 -25.67 -16.86
C LEU A 120 13.24 -27.09 -17.03
N ARG A 121 11.95 -27.23 -17.39
CA ARG A 121 11.25 -28.53 -17.40
C ARG A 121 10.71 -28.99 -18.76
N GLY A 122 11.08 -28.31 -19.84
CA GLY A 122 10.52 -28.52 -21.18
C GLY A 122 9.05 -28.08 -21.26
N ARG A 123 8.58 -27.74 -22.47
CA ARG A 123 7.19 -27.27 -22.72
C ARG A 123 6.17 -28.39 -22.42
N ARG A 124 5.80 -28.58 -21.16
CA ARG A 124 4.55 -29.31 -20.84
C ARG A 124 3.37 -28.40 -21.16
N SER A 125 2.64 -28.76 -22.22
CA SER A 125 1.38 -28.13 -22.59
C SER A 125 0.39 -28.26 -21.43
N HIS A 126 0.01 -27.13 -20.85
CA HIS A 126 -0.87 -27.06 -19.70
C HIS A 126 -2.29 -27.41 -20.14
N LYS A 127 -2.66 -28.70 -20.08
CA LYS A 127 -4.05 -29.14 -20.23
C LYS A 127 -4.93 -28.32 -19.28
N GLY A 128 -6.01 -27.74 -19.82
CA GLY A 128 -6.92 -26.84 -19.11
C GLY A 128 -7.33 -27.43 -17.76
N GLN A 129 -6.82 -26.85 -16.68
CA GLN A 129 -7.12 -27.31 -15.33
C GLN A 129 -8.58 -26.99 -15.02
N ALA A 130 -9.36 -28.03 -14.71
CA ALA A 130 -10.74 -27.89 -14.27
C ALA A 130 -10.84 -27.09 -12.97
N PHE A 131 -11.90 -26.30 -12.84
CA PHE A 131 -12.14 -25.45 -11.69
C PHE A 131 -12.31 -26.25 -10.37
N ARG A 132 -11.27 -26.33 -9.52
CA ARG A 132 -11.27 -26.86 -8.13
C ARG A 132 -11.39 -25.81 -7.02
N GLY A 133 -12.16 -24.74 -7.22
CA GLY A 133 -12.16 -23.56 -6.35
C GLY A 133 -13.30 -23.55 -5.35
N THR A 134 -13.03 -23.78 -4.06
CA THR A 134 -14.05 -23.66 -3.03
C THR A 134 -14.08 -22.23 -2.47
N TRP A 135 -15.12 -21.47 -2.80
CA TRP A 135 -15.39 -20.11 -2.29
C TRP A 135 -15.37 -20.02 -0.76
N SER A 136 -15.53 -21.16 -0.08
CA SER A 136 -15.58 -21.28 1.38
C SER A 136 -14.32 -20.79 2.08
N ALA A 137 -13.12 -20.95 1.52
CA ALA A 137 -11.89 -20.50 2.17
C ALA A 137 -11.85 -18.96 2.32
N SER A 138 -12.09 -18.24 1.22
CA SER A 138 -12.14 -16.78 1.20
C SER A 138 -13.26 -16.22 2.11
N MET A 139 -14.37 -16.97 2.26
CA MET A 139 -15.45 -16.63 3.20
C MET A 139 -15.04 -16.77 4.67
N LEU A 140 -14.24 -17.78 5.03
CA LEU A 140 -13.73 -17.93 6.39
C LEU A 140 -12.76 -16.80 6.74
N VAL A 141 -11.88 -16.42 5.80
CA VAL A 141 -10.98 -15.26 5.98
C VAL A 141 -11.80 -13.97 6.16
N LEU A 142 -12.81 -13.74 5.31
CA LEU A 142 -13.69 -12.58 5.46
C LEU A 142 -14.39 -12.55 6.82
N CYS A 143 -14.94 -13.69 7.27
CA CYS A 143 -15.59 -13.81 8.56
C CYS A 143 -14.63 -13.44 9.72
N ALA A 144 -13.42 -13.99 9.71
CA ALA A 144 -12.39 -13.67 10.71
C ALA A 144 -12.00 -12.18 10.68
N CYS A 145 -11.86 -11.58 9.50
CA CYS A 145 -11.57 -10.15 9.36
C CYS A 145 -12.68 -9.26 9.93
N LEU A 146 -13.94 -9.58 9.64
CA LEU A 146 -15.09 -8.83 10.14
C LEU A 146 -15.22 -8.93 11.66
N THR A 147 -15.04 -10.12 12.24
CA THR A 147 -15.08 -10.29 13.70
C THR A 147 -13.90 -9.61 14.40
N CYS A 148 -12.72 -9.61 13.77
CA CYS A 148 -11.57 -8.86 14.28
C CYS A 148 -11.85 -7.35 14.26
N ALA A 149 -12.44 -6.84 13.17
CA ALA A 149 -12.86 -5.44 13.05
C ALA A 149 -13.91 -5.06 14.10
N ILE A 150 -14.94 -5.87 14.31
CA ILE A 150 -15.96 -5.61 15.35
C ILE A 150 -15.34 -5.59 16.75
N ALA A 151 -14.36 -6.45 17.02
CA ALA A 151 -13.59 -6.43 18.27
C ALA A 151 -12.61 -5.24 18.36
N GLY A 152 -12.55 -4.36 17.35
CA GLY A 152 -11.74 -3.16 17.26
C GLY A 152 -10.27 -3.40 16.85
N GLY A 153 -9.98 -4.49 16.14
CA GLY A 153 -8.70 -4.74 15.49
C GLY A 153 -8.78 -4.50 13.98
N ASN A 154 -7.76 -3.86 13.39
CA ASN A 154 -7.76 -3.59 11.94
C ASN A 154 -6.70 -4.43 11.20
N LEU A 155 -7.13 -5.53 10.58
CA LEU A 155 -6.30 -6.45 9.78
C LEU A 155 -6.22 -6.09 8.29
N SER A 156 -6.64 -4.89 7.89
CA SER A 156 -6.64 -4.47 6.47
C SER A 156 -5.26 -4.62 5.81
N SER A 157 -4.19 -4.42 6.57
CA SER A 157 -2.79 -4.40 6.12
C SER A 157 -2.33 -5.54 5.20
N TRP A 158 -2.74 -6.79 5.46
CA TRP A 158 -2.29 -7.98 4.72
C TRP A 158 -3.42 -8.74 4.05
N THR A 159 -4.66 -8.42 4.41
CA THR A 159 -5.86 -9.11 3.94
C THR A 159 -6.50 -8.39 2.76
N THR A 160 -6.17 -7.11 2.53
CA THR A 160 -6.71 -6.34 1.41
C THR A 160 -5.69 -6.25 0.25
N PRO A 161 -6.15 -6.35 -1.01
CA PRO A 161 -5.26 -6.42 -2.16
C PRO A 161 -4.48 -5.12 -2.41
N LEU A 162 -5.05 -3.95 -2.10
CA LEU A 162 -4.41 -2.67 -2.41
C LEU A 162 -3.21 -2.38 -1.47
N PRO A 163 -3.36 -2.35 -0.14
CA PRO A 163 -2.23 -2.23 0.79
C PRO A 163 -1.11 -3.24 0.56
N LEU A 164 -1.45 -4.48 0.18
CA LEU A 164 -0.47 -5.52 -0.12
C LEU A 164 0.39 -5.20 -1.36
N VAL A 165 -0.25 -4.69 -2.43
CA VAL A 165 0.44 -4.23 -3.64
C VAL A 165 1.22 -2.95 -3.38
N THR A 166 0.64 -1.99 -2.65
CA THR A 166 1.34 -0.75 -2.28
C THR A 166 2.65 -1.05 -1.56
N LYS A 167 2.66 -2.00 -0.63
CA LYS A 167 3.89 -2.45 0.04
C LYS A 167 4.90 -3.11 -0.89
N LEU A 168 4.46 -3.97 -1.81
CA LEU A 168 5.35 -4.55 -2.82
C LEU A 168 6.07 -3.45 -3.59
N LEU A 169 5.29 -2.48 -4.08
CA LEU A 169 5.82 -1.36 -4.85
C LEU A 169 6.78 -0.54 -3.98
N ALA A 170 6.29 -0.05 -2.85
CA ALA A 170 7.01 0.81 -1.90
C ALA A 170 8.31 0.22 -1.35
N LEU A 171 8.28 -1.04 -0.89
CA LEU A 171 9.37 -1.61 -0.09
C LEU A 171 10.27 -2.55 -0.88
N VAL A 172 9.85 -3.03 -2.04
CA VAL A 172 10.60 -4.03 -2.83
C VAL A 172 10.89 -3.49 -4.22
N VAL A 173 9.87 -3.15 -5.00
CA VAL A 173 10.06 -2.83 -6.43
C VAL A 173 10.74 -1.48 -6.64
N LEU A 174 10.30 -0.43 -5.94
CA LEU A 174 10.85 0.91 -6.10
C LEU A 174 12.30 1.00 -5.60
N PRO A 175 12.66 0.53 -4.39
CA PRO A 175 14.05 0.54 -3.95
C PRO A 175 14.96 -0.33 -4.82
N ALA A 176 14.48 -1.48 -5.29
CA ALA A 176 15.24 -2.32 -6.23
C ALA A 176 15.43 -1.64 -7.59
N GLY A 177 14.40 -0.93 -8.08
CA GLY A 177 14.47 -0.14 -9.30
C GLY A 177 15.46 1.02 -9.19
N GLN A 178 15.47 1.72 -8.06
CA GLN A 178 16.46 2.75 -7.74
C GLN A 178 17.86 2.14 -7.72
N SER A 179 18.08 1.06 -6.97
CA SER A 179 19.38 0.38 -6.89
C SER A 179 19.91 -0.06 -8.27
N LEU A 180 19.02 -0.49 -9.18
CA LEU A 180 19.39 -0.84 -10.55
C LEU A 180 19.69 0.39 -11.42
N ALA A 181 18.98 1.50 -11.21
CA ALA A 181 19.25 2.76 -11.88
C ALA A 181 20.59 3.34 -11.42
N ASP A 182 20.86 3.30 -10.12
CA ASP A 182 22.12 3.73 -9.52
C ASP A 182 23.28 2.86 -10.02
N LEU A 183 23.12 1.53 -10.04
CA LEU A 183 24.10 0.63 -10.67
C LEU A 183 24.33 0.93 -12.16
N GLY A 184 23.29 1.35 -12.88
CA GLY A 184 23.39 1.76 -14.29
C GLY A 184 24.11 3.10 -14.47
N LEU A 185 23.86 4.05 -13.58
CA LEU A 185 24.56 5.33 -13.50
C LEU A 185 26.01 5.13 -13.07
N ASP A 186 26.30 4.21 -12.14
CA ASP A 186 27.64 3.81 -11.71
C ASP A 186 28.39 3.10 -12.84
N ALA A 187 27.74 2.23 -13.61
CA ALA A 187 28.33 1.64 -14.81
C ALA A 187 28.62 2.71 -15.88
N GLY A 188 27.75 3.73 -16.00
CA GLY A 188 27.98 4.91 -16.84
C GLY A 188 29.10 5.80 -16.32
N ALA A 189 29.23 5.95 -15.00
CA ALA A 189 30.28 6.70 -14.33
C ALA A 189 31.62 5.99 -14.43
N LEU A 190 31.66 4.66 -14.33
CA LEU A 190 32.83 3.82 -14.63
C LEU A 190 33.24 3.96 -16.09
N LEU A 191 32.30 4.10 -17.02
CA LEU A 191 32.62 4.47 -18.41
C LEU A 191 33.17 5.91 -18.51
N ALA A 192 32.69 6.82 -17.66
CA ALA A 192 33.13 8.21 -17.57
C ALA A 192 34.48 8.41 -16.86
N THR A 193 34.94 7.46 -16.02
CA THR A 193 36.30 7.49 -15.40
C THR A 193 37.45 7.34 -16.41
N ARG A 194 37.15 7.19 -17.71
CA ARG A 194 38.10 7.49 -18.79
C ARG A 194 38.38 9.01 -18.96
N MET A 195 37.72 9.88 -18.20
CA MET A 195 37.97 11.32 -18.12
C MET A 195 38.05 11.75 -16.64
N PRO A 196 39.25 12.07 -16.11
CA PRO A 196 39.49 12.21 -14.67
C PRO A 196 38.98 13.51 -14.02
N ALA A 197 38.30 14.40 -14.75
CA ALA A 197 37.87 15.71 -14.23
C ALA A 197 36.49 15.72 -13.55
N LEU A 198 35.76 14.60 -13.52
CA LEU A 198 34.36 14.54 -13.07
C LEU A 198 34.13 13.61 -11.86
N GLY A 199 35.16 12.87 -11.43
CA GLY A 199 35.06 11.86 -10.36
C GLY A 199 34.95 12.44 -8.95
N ASP A 200 35.40 13.68 -8.74
CA ASP A 200 35.47 14.32 -7.41
C ASP A 200 34.16 15.03 -7.00
N LEU A 201 33.08 14.89 -7.77
CA LEU A 201 31.80 15.59 -7.52
C LEU A 201 30.66 14.71 -6.98
N LEU A 202 30.82 13.39 -6.86
CA LEU A 202 29.74 12.49 -6.41
C LEU A 202 30.17 11.50 -5.32
N PRO A 203 29.87 11.77 -4.04
CA PRO A 203 29.88 10.76 -3.00
C PRO A 203 28.52 10.04 -2.96
N LEU A 204 28.50 8.73 -3.27
CA LEU A 204 27.31 7.87 -3.12
C LEU A 204 27.54 6.87 -1.96
N ASP A 205 27.02 7.20 -0.78
CA ASP A 205 26.97 6.30 0.37
C ASP A 205 25.60 5.61 0.43
N TRP A 206 25.56 4.31 0.12
CA TRP A 206 24.34 3.50 0.19
C TRP A 206 24.21 2.81 1.55
N HIS A 207 23.62 3.51 2.53
CA HIS A 207 23.26 2.91 3.83
C HIS A 207 21.75 2.60 3.86
N ILE A 208 21.37 1.34 3.58
CA ILE A 208 20.01 0.85 3.88
C ILE A 208 20.00 0.30 5.31
N ASP A 209 19.34 1.02 6.22
CA ASP A 209 19.21 0.65 7.62
C ASP A 209 18.42 -0.66 7.86
N GLY A 210 18.71 -1.32 8.97
CA GLY A 210 18.28 -2.69 9.28
C GLY A 210 16.76 -2.93 9.38
N GLU A 211 15.96 -1.97 9.87
CA GLU A 211 14.52 -2.18 10.07
C GLU A 211 13.70 -2.04 8.77
N LEU A 212 14.05 -1.09 7.91
CA LEU A 212 13.47 -0.99 6.56
C LEU A 212 13.77 -2.26 5.76
N ARG A 213 15.00 -2.78 5.89
CA ARG A 213 15.42 -4.05 5.29
C ARG A 213 14.62 -5.23 5.81
N ALA A 214 14.33 -5.30 7.11
CA ALA A 214 13.52 -6.37 7.68
C ALA A 214 12.07 -6.36 7.16
N ALA A 215 11.45 -5.17 7.06
CA ALA A 215 10.10 -5.04 6.49
C ALA A 215 10.06 -5.32 4.98
N ALA A 216 11.09 -4.91 4.23
CA ALA A 216 11.25 -5.25 2.82
C ALA A 216 11.41 -6.77 2.62
N LEU A 217 12.25 -7.42 3.41
CA LEU A 217 12.44 -8.88 3.39
C LEU A 217 11.12 -9.61 3.70
N TRP A 218 10.41 -9.20 4.75
CA TRP A 218 9.13 -9.82 5.11
C TRP A 218 8.08 -9.67 3.99
N THR A 219 7.97 -8.46 3.42
CA THR A 219 7.11 -8.19 2.27
C THR A 219 7.52 -9.05 1.06
N GLY A 220 8.82 -9.16 0.79
CA GLY A 220 9.38 -10.00 -0.28
C GLY A 220 9.06 -11.48 -0.10
N ILE A 221 9.16 -12.02 1.13
CA ILE A 221 8.82 -13.42 1.45
C ILE A 221 7.33 -13.67 1.20
N VAL A 222 6.44 -12.79 1.67
CA VAL A 222 4.99 -12.94 1.42
C VAL A 222 4.69 -13.00 -0.07
N TRP A 223 5.31 -12.13 -0.86
CA TRP A 223 5.12 -12.13 -2.31
C TRP A 223 5.75 -13.34 -2.99
N ALA A 224 6.92 -13.80 -2.56
CA ALA A 224 7.53 -15.04 -3.05
C ALA A 224 6.61 -16.23 -2.80
N VAL A 225 6.02 -16.35 -1.60
CA VAL A 225 5.02 -17.39 -1.28
C VAL A 225 3.79 -17.27 -2.19
N LEU A 226 3.25 -16.06 -2.40
CA LEU A 226 2.12 -15.87 -3.31
C LEU A 226 2.44 -16.27 -4.75
N ILE A 227 3.64 -15.98 -5.23
CA ILE A 227 4.12 -16.36 -6.56
C ILE A 227 4.27 -17.89 -6.67
N VAL A 228 4.78 -18.56 -5.63
CA VAL A 228 4.86 -20.02 -5.58
C VAL A 228 3.46 -20.63 -5.60
N LEU A 229 2.51 -20.10 -4.82
CA LEU A 229 1.12 -20.55 -4.81
C LEU A 229 0.41 -20.31 -6.16
N GLU A 230 0.76 -19.24 -6.87
CA GLU A 230 0.30 -18.95 -8.23
C GLU A 230 0.75 -20.03 -9.24
N CYS A 231 1.89 -20.69 -8.99
CA CYS A 231 2.34 -21.82 -9.80
C CYS A 231 1.50 -23.08 -9.57
N VAL A 232 0.96 -23.25 -8.36
CA VAL A 232 0.09 -24.37 -8.01
C VAL A 232 -1.28 -24.20 -8.65
N GLN A 233 -1.87 -23.01 -8.54
CA GLN A 233 -3.12 -22.65 -9.19
C GLN A 233 -3.07 -21.19 -9.65
N PRO A 234 -3.48 -20.89 -10.90
CA PRO A 234 -3.57 -19.50 -11.34
C PRO A 234 -4.57 -18.73 -10.49
N ARG A 235 -4.19 -17.49 -10.16
CA ARG A 235 -4.90 -16.53 -9.31
C ARG A 235 -5.26 -17.10 -7.94
N PHE A 236 -4.30 -17.76 -7.28
CA PHE A 236 -4.50 -18.42 -5.99
C PHE A 236 -5.09 -17.47 -4.94
N TRP A 237 -4.51 -16.28 -4.80
CA TRP A 237 -4.98 -15.24 -3.87
C TRP A 237 -6.45 -14.89 -4.10
N CYS A 238 -6.81 -14.57 -5.34
CA CYS A 238 -8.16 -14.14 -5.70
C CYS A 238 -9.22 -15.24 -5.49
N ARG A 239 -8.80 -16.50 -5.47
CA ARG A 239 -9.66 -17.68 -5.39
C ARG A 239 -9.86 -18.16 -3.95
N TYR A 240 -8.80 -18.20 -3.15
CA TYR A 240 -8.81 -18.86 -1.84
C TYR A 240 -8.56 -17.95 -0.64
N LEU A 241 -7.91 -16.81 -0.83
CA LEU A 241 -7.43 -15.98 0.30
C LEU A 241 -8.07 -14.59 0.35
N CYS A 242 -8.48 -14.01 -0.78
CA CYS A 242 -8.89 -12.61 -0.86
C CYS A 242 -10.29 -12.36 -0.24
N PRO A 243 -10.38 -11.76 0.97
CA PRO A 243 -11.66 -11.45 1.61
C PRO A 243 -12.44 -10.36 0.87
N ALA A 244 -11.74 -9.39 0.25
CA ALA A 244 -12.36 -8.36 -0.58
C ALA A 244 -13.11 -8.97 -1.77
N GLY A 245 -12.47 -9.94 -2.42
CA GLY A 245 -13.09 -10.71 -3.50
C GLY A 245 -14.26 -11.57 -3.02
N ALA A 246 -14.17 -12.09 -1.80
CA ALA A 246 -15.23 -12.86 -1.15
C ALA A 246 -16.47 -11.99 -0.90
N LEU A 247 -16.28 -10.79 -0.33
CA LEU A 247 -17.33 -9.79 -0.09
C LEU A 247 -18.03 -9.38 -1.39
N GLN A 248 -17.25 -9.02 -2.42
CA GLN A 248 -17.80 -8.67 -3.73
C GLN A 248 -18.49 -9.87 -4.41
N GLY A 249 -17.99 -11.09 -4.20
CA GLY A 249 -18.60 -12.31 -4.71
C GLY A 249 -19.97 -12.59 -4.09
N LEU A 250 -20.19 -12.24 -2.82
CA LEU A 250 -21.49 -12.33 -2.17
C LEU A 250 -22.51 -11.39 -2.85
N LEU A 251 -22.11 -10.14 -3.09
CA LEU A 251 -22.96 -9.14 -3.77
C LEU A 251 -23.21 -9.49 -5.24
N ALA A 252 -22.18 -9.99 -5.94
CA ALA A 252 -22.27 -10.32 -7.36
C ALA A 252 -23.27 -11.45 -7.67
N ARG A 253 -23.68 -12.26 -6.67
CA ARG A 253 -24.76 -13.25 -6.84
C ARG A 253 -26.12 -12.60 -7.13
N LEU A 254 -26.32 -11.38 -6.65
CA LEU A 254 -27.54 -10.61 -6.85
C LEU A 254 -27.50 -9.79 -8.15
N SER A 255 -26.36 -9.77 -8.85
CA SER A 255 -26.17 -8.90 -10.01
C SER A 255 -27.13 -9.25 -11.17
N PRO A 256 -27.85 -8.25 -11.70
CA PRO A 256 -28.67 -8.43 -12.91
C PRO A 256 -27.80 -8.63 -14.15
N VAL A 257 -26.58 -8.07 -14.15
CA VAL A 257 -25.59 -8.15 -15.24
C VAL A 257 -24.71 -9.39 -15.08
N ARG A 258 -25.34 -10.55 -14.86
CA ARG A 258 -24.64 -11.84 -14.75
C ARG A 258 -24.39 -12.50 -16.10
N HIS A 259 -23.38 -13.37 -16.15
CA HIS A 259 -23.09 -14.21 -17.31
C HIS A 259 -24.30 -15.10 -17.65
N ARG A 260 -24.66 -15.14 -18.93
CA ARG A 260 -25.68 -16.03 -19.48
C ARG A 260 -25.18 -16.68 -20.76
N LEU A 261 -25.65 -17.90 -21.00
CA LEU A 261 -25.32 -18.70 -22.16
C LEU A 261 -26.60 -18.95 -22.96
N SER A 262 -26.61 -18.54 -24.23
CA SER A 262 -27.72 -18.80 -25.15
C SER A 262 -27.67 -20.24 -25.69
N PRO A 263 -28.82 -20.79 -26.16
CA PRO A 263 -28.86 -22.13 -26.76
C PRO A 263 -28.07 -22.26 -28.06
N VAL A 264 -27.66 -21.14 -28.68
CA VAL A 264 -26.84 -21.11 -29.92
C VAL A 264 -25.39 -21.57 -29.67
N CYS A 265 -25.01 -21.84 -28.42
CA CYS A 265 -23.65 -22.27 -28.08
C CYS A 265 -23.29 -23.67 -28.63
N THR A 266 -22.32 -23.73 -29.52
CA THR A 266 -21.75 -24.97 -30.08
C THR A 266 -20.75 -25.68 -29.16
N ARG A 267 -20.59 -25.22 -27.91
CA ARG A 267 -19.65 -25.78 -26.91
C ARG A 267 -18.19 -25.90 -27.38
N CYS A 268 -17.74 -25.00 -28.26
CA CYS A 268 -16.37 -25.00 -28.81
C CYS A 268 -15.21 -24.80 -27.80
N GLY A 269 -15.49 -24.50 -26.52
CA GLY A 269 -14.48 -24.38 -25.46
C GLY A 269 -13.60 -23.11 -25.47
N ARG A 270 -13.67 -22.26 -26.51
CA ARG A 270 -12.81 -21.06 -26.62
C ARG A 270 -12.95 -20.08 -25.44
N CYS A 271 -14.17 -19.88 -24.96
CA CYS A 271 -14.45 -19.01 -23.82
C CYS A 271 -13.90 -19.56 -22.50
N ALA A 272 -13.90 -20.89 -22.30
CA ALA A 272 -13.29 -21.53 -21.13
C ALA A 272 -11.77 -21.35 -21.15
N ALA A 273 -11.14 -21.49 -22.31
CA ALA A 273 -9.68 -21.35 -22.47
C ALA A 273 -9.16 -19.95 -22.14
N VAL A 274 -9.95 -18.90 -22.40
CA VAL A 274 -9.56 -17.51 -22.08
C VAL A 274 -10.02 -17.03 -20.70
N CYS A 275 -10.79 -17.84 -19.97
CA CYS A 275 -11.32 -17.47 -18.67
C CYS A 275 -10.19 -17.45 -17.63
N PRO A 276 -9.86 -16.30 -17.00
CA PRO A 276 -8.79 -16.22 -16.02
C PRO A 276 -9.06 -17.06 -14.76
N MET A 277 -10.32 -17.41 -14.51
CA MET A 277 -10.76 -18.24 -13.39
C MET A 277 -10.97 -19.70 -13.79
N GLY A 278 -10.73 -20.08 -15.05
CA GLY A 278 -10.88 -21.46 -15.53
C GLY A 278 -12.31 -22.02 -15.44
N GLN A 279 -13.33 -21.16 -15.43
CA GLN A 279 -14.73 -21.58 -15.33
C GLN A 279 -15.28 -22.06 -16.68
N ALA A 280 -16.09 -23.12 -16.65
CA ALA A 280 -16.81 -23.61 -17.82
C ALA A 280 -17.99 -22.67 -18.16
N PRO A 281 -18.27 -22.41 -19.45
CA PRO A 281 -19.30 -21.45 -19.86
C PRO A 281 -20.73 -21.89 -19.48
N ALA A 282 -20.99 -23.18 -19.39
CA ALA A 282 -22.29 -23.71 -18.98
C ALA A 282 -22.55 -23.56 -17.47
N GLU A 283 -21.48 -23.47 -16.67
CA GLU A 283 -21.52 -23.50 -15.20
C GLU A 283 -20.60 -22.42 -14.65
N VAL A 284 -20.98 -21.15 -14.89
CA VAL A 284 -20.27 -19.99 -14.32
C VAL A 284 -20.85 -19.66 -12.96
N ASP A 285 -20.03 -19.71 -11.93
CA ASP A 285 -20.33 -19.19 -10.59
C ASP A 285 -20.19 -17.66 -10.57
N PRO A 286 -21.29 -16.91 -10.34
CA PRO A 286 -21.24 -15.45 -10.22
C PRO A 286 -20.29 -14.96 -9.12
N ALA A 287 -20.10 -15.74 -8.05
CA ALA A 287 -19.22 -15.36 -6.95
C ALA A 287 -17.73 -15.38 -7.35
N HIS A 288 -17.35 -16.18 -8.35
CA HIS A 288 -15.99 -16.25 -8.87
C HIS A 288 -15.81 -15.55 -10.22
N CYS A 289 -16.90 -15.24 -10.93
CA CYS A 289 -16.84 -14.51 -12.19
C CYS A 289 -16.32 -13.08 -11.97
N LEU A 290 -15.19 -12.74 -12.59
CA LEU A 290 -14.58 -11.40 -12.48
C LEU A 290 -15.28 -10.32 -13.32
N SER A 291 -16.38 -10.64 -14.00
CA SER A 291 -17.04 -9.74 -14.97
C SER A 291 -16.08 -9.10 -15.99
N CYS A 292 -15.04 -9.84 -16.39
CA CYS A 292 -14.00 -9.33 -17.31
C CYS A 292 -14.41 -9.32 -18.80
N ARG A 293 -15.53 -9.98 -19.12
CA ARG A 293 -16.16 -10.07 -20.46
C ARG A 293 -15.27 -10.62 -21.59
N GLN A 294 -14.15 -11.28 -21.28
CA GLN A 294 -13.29 -11.88 -22.31
C GLN A 294 -13.99 -12.99 -23.10
N CYS A 295 -14.87 -13.74 -22.44
CA CYS A 295 -15.67 -14.79 -23.08
C CYS A 295 -16.62 -14.26 -24.16
N VAL A 296 -17.16 -13.05 -23.99
CA VAL A 296 -18.02 -12.39 -24.99
C VAL A 296 -17.21 -12.07 -26.25
N VAL A 297 -16.03 -11.47 -26.08
CA VAL A 297 -15.17 -11.02 -27.18
C VAL A 297 -14.64 -12.19 -28.04
N VAL A 298 -14.45 -13.36 -27.44
CA VAL A 298 -13.84 -14.53 -28.11
C VAL A 298 -14.90 -15.49 -28.68
N CYS A 299 -16.17 -15.32 -28.33
CA CYS A 299 -17.24 -16.22 -28.79
C CYS A 299 -17.57 -15.97 -30.28
N PRO A 300 -17.33 -16.94 -31.19
CA PRO A 300 -17.61 -16.74 -32.62
C PRO A 300 -19.10 -16.69 -32.93
N GLN A 301 -19.93 -17.33 -32.10
CA GLN A 301 -21.38 -17.46 -32.28
C GLN A 301 -22.16 -16.37 -31.53
N GLY A 302 -21.49 -15.47 -30.79
CA GLY A 302 -22.18 -14.48 -29.95
C GLY A 302 -23.04 -15.09 -28.83
N ALA A 303 -22.85 -16.36 -28.49
CA ALA A 303 -23.71 -17.09 -27.55
C ALA A 303 -23.56 -16.67 -26.08
N VAL A 304 -22.51 -15.92 -25.74
CA VAL A 304 -22.23 -15.48 -24.37
C VAL A 304 -22.55 -14.00 -24.23
N HIS A 305 -23.39 -13.66 -23.25
CA HIS A 305 -23.78 -12.28 -22.96
C HIS A 305 -23.89 -12.03 -21.44
N PHE A 306 -23.94 -10.75 -21.05
CA PHE A 306 -24.09 -10.31 -19.65
C PHE A 306 -25.33 -9.42 -19.56
N GLY A 307 -26.24 -9.69 -18.61
CA GLY A 307 -27.50 -8.93 -18.48
C GLY A 307 -28.74 -9.70 -18.91
N ARG A 308 -29.82 -8.97 -19.21
CA ARG A 308 -31.02 -9.55 -19.84
C ARG A 308 -30.73 -9.83 -21.32
N GLU A 309 -31.33 -10.91 -21.84
CA GLU A 309 -31.39 -11.12 -23.28
C GLU A 309 -32.04 -9.88 -23.92
N ALA A 310 -31.37 -9.29 -24.91
CA ALA A 310 -32.09 -8.50 -25.87
C ALA A 310 -33.00 -9.48 -26.61
N ALA A 311 -34.30 -9.45 -26.30
CA ALA A 311 -35.30 -10.06 -27.16
C ALA A 311 -35.18 -9.36 -28.53
N GLY A 312 -34.74 -10.10 -29.56
CA GLY A 312 -34.49 -9.60 -30.91
C GLY A 312 -33.07 -9.03 -31.04
N THR A 313 -32.12 -9.69 -31.69
CA THR A 313 -32.15 -9.83 -33.15
C THR A 313 -31.34 -11.06 -33.55
N VAL A 314 -32.03 -12.08 -34.05
CA VAL A 314 -31.45 -12.94 -35.08
C VAL A 314 -31.54 -12.13 -36.37
N ALA A 315 -30.53 -11.33 -36.66
CA ALA A 315 -30.37 -10.72 -37.97
C ALA A 315 -28.88 -10.66 -38.27
N GLY A 316 -28.46 -11.49 -39.23
CA GLY A 316 -27.07 -11.61 -39.63
C GLY A 316 -26.53 -10.31 -40.19
N THR A 317 -25.23 -10.10 -39.99
CA THR A 317 -24.36 -9.48 -41.00
C THR A 317 -22.93 -9.74 -40.56
N MET A 318 -22.28 -10.66 -41.27
CA MET A 318 -20.82 -10.70 -41.31
C MET A 318 -20.33 -9.45 -42.04
N PRO A 319 -19.32 -8.71 -41.55
CA PRO A 319 -18.49 -7.93 -42.45
C PRO A 319 -17.47 -8.90 -43.06
N ALA A 320 -17.70 -9.23 -44.34
CA ALA A 320 -16.70 -9.83 -45.20
C ALA A 320 -15.42 -8.97 -45.15
N ARG A 321 -14.33 -9.55 -44.64
CA ARG A 321 -13.00 -8.96 -44.81
C ARG A 321 -12.64 -9.07 -46.29
N LYS A 322 -12.78 -7.95 -47.01
CA LYS A 322 -12.26 -7.76 -48.37
C LYS A 322 -10.78 -8.17 -48.41
N THR A 323 -10.47 -9.20 -49.18
CA THR A 323 -9.14 -9.37 -49.75
C THR A 323 -9.31 -9.12 -51.24
N ALA A 324 -8.71 -8.02 -51.71
CA ALA A 324 -8.61 -7.68 -53.12
C ALA A 324 -7.72 -8.73 -53.79
N GLY A 325 -8.17 -9.20 -54.95
CA GLY A 325 -7.55 -10.29 -55.69
C GLY A 325 -6.35 -9.88 -56.55
N THR A 326 -5.69 -10.91 -57.03
CA THR A 326 -4.92 -11.00 -58.28
C THR A 326 -4.97 -12.49 -58.65
N THR A 327 -5.93 -12.90 -59.48
CA THR A 327 -5.82 -13.17 -60.94
C THR A 327 -5.12 -14.48 -61.31
N GLY A 328 -5.86 -15.32 -62.02
CA GLY A 328 -5.40 -16.49 -62.80
C GLY A 328 -5.71 -17.83 -62.12
N THR A 329 -6.39 -18.81 -62.70
CA THR A 329 -6.81 -19.06 -64.08
C THR A 329 -7.88 -20.17 -64.12
N ARG A 330 -8.74 -20.07 -65.15
CA ARG A 330 -9.78 -20.98 -65.69
C ARG A 330 -9.58 -22.50 -65.52
N SER A 331 -10.63 -23.23 -65.12
CA SER A 331 -11.56 -24.05 -65.98
C SER A 331 -11.09 -25.50 -66.18
N GLY A 332 -11.86 -26.58 -65.96
CA GLY A 332 -13.27 -26.75 -65.60
C GLY A 332 -13.69 -28.23 -65.57
N LYS A 333 -14.99 -28.47 -65.28
CA LYS A 333 -15.81 -29.71 -65.42
C LYS A 333 -15.55 -30.83 -64.39
N THR A 334 -16.52 -31.52 -63.78
CA THR A 334 -18.00 -31.49 -63.72
C THR A 334 -18.48 -32.33 -62.52
N ALA A 335 -19.70 -32.02 -62.06
CA ALA A 335 -20.69 -32.70 -61.20
C ALA A 335 -20.51 -34.22 -60.92
N GLU A 336 -20.97 -34.80 -59.80
CA GLU A 336 -22.34 -34.82 -59.26
C GLU A 336 -22.39 -35.22 -57.77
N GLY A 337 -23.52 -34.93 -57.09
CA GLY A 337 -23.98 -35.76 -55.98
C GLY A 337 -24.17 -35.10 -54.61
N VAL A 338 -25.13 -34.18 -54.52
CA VAL A 338 -25.80 -33.83 -53.26
C VAL A 338 -26.68 -35.01 -52.87
N LEU A 339 -26.53 -35.57 -51.66
CA LEU A 339 -27.62 -36.32 -51.04
C LEU A 339 -27.82 -35.92 -49.57
N PHE A 340 -28.94 -35.23 -49.39
CA PHE A 340 -29.75 -35.14 -48.19
C PHE A 340 -29.67 -36.40 -47.30
N CYS A 341 -29.49 -36.22 -45.99
CA CYS A 341 -29.90 -37.23 -45.01
C CYS A 341 -31.05 -36.68 -44.16
N SER A 342 -32.24 -37.11 -44.55
CA SER A 342 -33.49 -37.02 -43.80
C SER A 342 -33.40 -37.82 -42.49
N LYS A 343 -34.04 -37.29 -41.43
CA LYS A 343 -34.25 -37.83 -40.05
C LYS A 343 -34.68 -39.32 -40.00
N PRO A 344 -34.84 -39.97 -38.81
CA PRO A 344 -34.31 -39.74 -37.45
C PRO A 344 -33.73 -41.04 -36.80
N SER A 345 -32.63 -40.96 -36.06
CA SER A 345 -32.26 -42.00 -35.09
C SER A 345 -31.82 -41.35 -33.79
N CYS A 346 -32.79 -41.26 -32.89
CA CYS A 346 -32.63 -40.77 -31.54
C CYS A 346 -32.10 -41.92 -30.67
N SER A 347 -30.79 -42.19 -30.72
CA SER A 347 -30.15 -43.03 -29.71
C SER A 347 -29.90 -42.17 -28.47
N LYS A 348 -30.88 -42.21 -27.55
CA LYS A 348 -30.81 -41.63 -26.20
C LYS A 348 -29.47 -41.98 -25.53
N PRO A 349 -28.66 -41.02 -25.04
CA PRO A 349 -28.01 -41.20 -23.76
C PRO A 349 -28.98 -40.67 -22.69
N SER A 350 -29.23 -41.52 -21.71
CA SER A 350 -30.06 -41.30 -20.53
C SER A 350 -30.09 -39.84 -20.07
N CYS A 351 -31.22 -39.18 -20.33
CA CYS A 351 -31.64 -38.02 -19.58
C CYS A 351 -32.04 -38.51 -18.18
N SER A 352 -31.05 -38.78 -17.33
CA SER A 352 -31.30 -38.99 -15.91
C SER A 352 -31.76 -37.65 -15.37
N LYS A 353 -33.04 -37.60 -14.96
CA LYS A 353 -33.60 -36.58 -14.07
C LYS A 353 -32.74 -36.53 -12.81
N SER A 354 -31.67 -35.76 -12.88
CA SER A 354 -30.83 -35.37 -11.76
C SER A 354 -31.46 -34.10 -11.21
N SER A 355 -32.44 -34.26 -10.32
CA SER A 355 -32.91 -33.24 -9.37
C SER A 355 -31.82 -32.85 -8.36
N ARG A 356 -30.55 -32.83 -8.78
CA ARG A 356 -29.46 -32.28 -7.97
C ARG A 356 -29.62 -30.78 -7.99
N ARG A 357 -29.93 -30.26 -6.81
CA ARG A 357 -29.85 -28.87 -6.38
C ARG A 357 -28.78 -28.10 -7.16
N PRO A 358 -28.99 -26.80 -7.46
CA PRO A 358 -27.93 -25.97 -8.04
C PRO A 358 -26.62 -26.21 -7.28
N PRO A 359 -25.47 -26.41 -7.97
CA PRO A 359 -24.17 -26.70 -7.33
C PRO A 359 -23.64 -25.53 -6.49
N PHE A 360 -24.42 -24.45 -6.36
CA PHE A 360 -24.06 -23.15 -5.81
C PHE A 360 -24.15 -23.06 -4.28
N CYS A 361 -24.55 -24.12 -3.58
CA CYS A 361 -24.37 -24.20 -2.14
C CYS A 361 -22.94 -24.67 -1.83
N SER A 362 -22.02 -23.72 -1.69
CA SER A 362 -20.85 -23.93 -0.84
C SER A 362 -21.36 -24.36 0.54
N ASN A 363 -21.25 -25.64 0.85
CA ASN A 363 -21.70 -26.20 2.12
C ASN A 363 -20.72 -25.75 3.22
N LEU A 364 -20.78 -24.47 3.61
CA LEU A 364 -20.06 -23.95 4.77
C LEU A 364 -20.75 -24.52 5.99
N SER A 365 -20.12 -25.51 6.61
CA SER A 365 -20.55 -25.98 7.93
C SER A 365 -20.52 -24.80 8.90
N ARG A 366 -21.62 -24.61 9.66
CA ARG A 366 -21.73 -23.60 10.72
C ARG A 366 -20.53 -23.64 11.66
N ARG A 367 -20.01 -24.85 11.95
CA ARG A 367 -18.81 -25.08 12.76
C ARG A 367 -17.60 -24.30 12.24
N LYS A 368 -17.35 -24.31 10.94
CA LYS A 368 -16.21 -23.60 10.33
C LYS A 368 -16.34 -22.09 10.47
N LEU A 369 -17.56 -21.56 10.30
CA LEU A 369 -17.84 -20.14 10.48
C LEU A 369 -17.62 -19.70 11.94
N PHE A 370 -18.11 -20.47 12.91
CA PHE A 370 -17.86 -20.18 14.33
C PHE A 370 -16.38 -20.24 14.69
N CYS A 371 -15.64 -21.23 14.17
CA CYS A 371 -14.19 -21.30 14.37
C CYS A 371 -13.47 -20.09 13.75
N ALA A 372 -13.86 -19.65 12.54
CA ALA A 372 -13.28 -18.48 11.90
C ALA A 372 -13.60 -17.17 12.65
N ALA A 373 -14.84 -17.02 13.11
CA ALA A 373 -15.27 -15.91 13.96
C ALA A 373 -14.49 -15.87 15.28
N GLY A 374 -14.37 -17.01 15.95
CA GLY A 374 -13.57 -17.17 17.16
C GLY A 374 -12.11 -16.80 16.93
N ALA A 375 -11.49 -17.32 15.86
CA ALA A 375 -10.12 -16.97 15.49
C ALA A 375 -9.93 -15.46 15.24
N GLY A 376 -10.88 -14.81 14.55
CA GLY A 376 -10.84 -13.36 14.33
C GLY A 376 -10.92 -12.56 15.62
N ALA A 377 -11.81 -12.93 16.54
CA ALA A 377 -11.93 -12.30 17.86
C ALA A 377 -10.67 -12.53 18.71
N THR A 378 -10.12 -13.74 18.69
CA THR A 378 -8.85 -14.07 19.37
C THR A 378 -7.69 -13.24 18.83
N VAL A 379 -7.58 -13.04 17.51
CA VAL A 379 -6.53 -12.18 16.92
C VAL A 379 -6.67 -10.72 17.37
N ALA A 380 -7.90 -10.18 17.45
CA ALA A 380 -8.12 -8.83 17.96
C ALA A 380 -7.73 -8.69 19.44
N LEU A 381 -8.07 -9.69 20.25
CA LEU A 381 -7.81 -9.69 21.68
C LEU A 381 -6.31 -9.89 21.99
N LEU A 382 -5.72 -10.96 21.46
CA LEU A 382 -4.31 -11.28 21.69
C LEU A 382 -3.36 -10.33 20.95
N GLY A 383 -3.76 -9.81 19.80
CA GLY A 383 -2.94 -8.88 19.03
C GLY A 383 -2.82 -7.49 19.65
N ARG A 384 -3.63 -7.19 20.68
CA ARG A 384 -3.52 -5.99 21.54
C ARG A 384 -2.61 -6.18 22.74
N LEU A 385 -2.30 -7.43 23.09
CA LEU A 385 -1.34 -7.67 24.15
C LEU A 385 0.02 -7.15 23.66
N PRO A 386 0.74 -6.36 24.48
CA PRO A 386 2.09 -5.97 24.14
C PRO A 386 2.91 -7.23 23.89
N GLY A 387 3.66 -7.27 22.79
CA GLY A 387 4.49 -8.42 22.46
C GLY A 387 5.46 -8.68 23.61
N GLN A 388 5.30 -9.80 24.32
CA GLN A 388 6.25 -10.29 25.34
C GLN A 388 7.55 -10.81 24.72
N SER A 389 8.08 -10.16 23.69
CA SER A 389 9.47 -10.36 23.31
C SER A 389 10.32 -9.65 24.36
N GLY A 390 10.72 -10.39 25.40
CA GLY A 390 11.47 -9.94 26.58
C GLY A 390 12.90 -9.42 26.31
N LEU A 391 13.10 -8.69 25.21
CA LEU A 391 14.34 -8.00 24.86
C LEU A 391 14.25 -6.48 25.03
N PHE A 392 13.05 -5.93 25.22
CA PHE A 392 12.85 -4.49 25.41
C PHE A 392 11.83 -4.23 26.53
N PRO A 393 12.09 -3.28 27.45
CA PRO A 393 11.11 -2.84 28.43
C PRO A 393 9.83 -2.43 27.71
N ALA A 394 8.68 -2.66 28.35
CA ALA A 394 7.39 -2.12 27.90
C ALA A 394 7.42 -0.58 27.95
N THR A 395 8.07 0.06 26.98
CA THR A 395 7.98 1.50 26.79
C THR A 395 6.62 1.78 26.17
N THR A 396 5.74 2.37 26.96
CA THR A 396 4.34 2.70 26.63
C THR A 396 4.20 3.75 25.53
N SER A 397 5.26 4.14 24.82
CA SER A 397 5.14 5.20 23.82
C SER A 397 6.16 5.07 22.67
N PHE A 398 5.66 4.62 21.52
CA PHE A 398 6.35 4.78 20.24
C PHE A 398 6.23 6.25 19.81
N VAL A 399 7.31 6.85 19.31
CA VAL A 399 7.24 8.18 18.69
C VAL A 399 6.48 8.06 17.38
N ARG A 400 5.20 8.44 17.38
CA ARG A 400 4.35 8.39 16.20
C ARG A 400 4.60 9.62 15.31
N PRO A 401 4.27 9.54 14.00
CA PRO A 401 4.30 10.71 13.13
C PRO A 401 3.46 11.87 13.70
N PRO A 402 3.71 13.10 13.25
CA PRO A 402 2.95 14.26 13.73
C PRO A 402 1.48 14.09 13.38
N ALA A 403 0.61 14.63 14.25
CA ALA A 403 -0.84 14.56 14.11
C ALA A 403 -1.46 13.15 14.19
N ALA A 404 -0.70 12.17 14.69
CA ALA A 404 -1.25 10.85 14.99
C ALA A 404 -2.31 10.95 16.10
N LEU A 405 -3.40 10.21 15.90
CA LEU A 405 -4.44 10.04 16.92
C LEU A 405 -3.87 9.30 18.15
N PRO A 406 -4.57 9.32 19.30
CA PRO A 406 -4.28 8.44 20.43
C PRO A 406 -4.09 7.00 19.97
N GLU A 407 -3.20 6.26 20.64
CA GLU A 407 -2.65 5.01 20.13
C GLU A 407 -3.72 3.98 19.72
N GLU A 408 -4.78 3.83 20.52
CA GLU A 408 -5.87 2.89 20.20
C GLU A 408 -6.63 3.27 18.93
N ASP A 409 -7.02 4.54 18.81
CA ASP A 409 -7.78 5.05 17.66
C ASP A 409 -6.90 5.04 16.40
N PHE A 410 -5.62 5.38 16.54
CA PHE A 410 -4.64 5.26 15.48
C PHE A 410 -4.55 3.83 14.95
N LEU A 411 -4.45 2.83 15.82
CA LEU A 411 -4.36 1.42 15.42
C LEU A 411 -5.65 0.88 14.79
N ARG A 412 -6.82 1.40 15.19
CA ARG A 412 -8.13 1.10 14.58
C ARG A 412 -8.27 1.72 13.19
N LEU A 413 -7.72 2.91 12.97
CA LEU A 413 -7.87 3.67 11.72
C LEU A 413 -6.75 3.42 10.69
N CYS A 414 -5.54 3.08 11.13
CA CYS A 414 -4.40 2.94 10.21
C CYS A 414 -4.55 1.73 9.27
N LEU A 415 -4.55 1.93 7.95
CA LEU A 415 -4.53 0.80 7.00
C LEU A 415 -3.19 0.06 6.96
N ARG A 416 -2.15 0.62 7.59
CA ARG A 416 -0.77 0.12 7.55
C ARG A 416 -0.32 -0.12 6.10
N CYS A 417 -0.66 0.82 5.22
CA CYS A 417 -0.38 0.75 3.78
C CYS A 417 1.05 1.16 3.42
N GLY A 418 1.79 1.79 4.34
CA GLY A 418 3.16 2.26 4.11
C GLY A 418 3.27 3.58 3.33
N ALA A 419 2.16 4.15 2.85
CA ALA A 419 2.20 5.37 2.02
C ALA A 419 2.83 6.58 2.74
N CYS A 420 2.56 6.75 4.04
CA CYS A 420 3.17 7.82 4.83
C CYS A 420 4.68 7.64 5.04
N MET A 421 5.18 6.40 5.05
CA MET A 421 6.62 6.12 5.17
C MET A 421 7.35 6.47 3.88
N GLN A 422 6.74 6.14 2.74
CA GLN A 422 7.30 6.40 1.41
C GLN A 422 7.36 7.88 1.07
N ILE A 423 6.30 8.64 1.40
CA ILE A 423 6.27 10.08 1.14
C ILE A 423 7.16 10.89 2.11
N CYS A 424 7.77 10.26 3.11
CA CYS A 424 8.52 10.95 4.16
C CYS A 424 9.86 11.47 3.62
N PRO A 425 10.08 12.80 3.51
CA PRO A 425 11.35 13.32 3.00
C PRO A 425 12.52 13.13 3.92
N GLY A 426 12.27 13.10 5.23
CA GLY A 426 13.31 12.79 6.19
C GLY A 426 13.71 11.32 6.20
N LYS A 427 13.00 10.41 5.50
CA LYS A 427 13.12 8.94 5.62
C LYS A 427 13.09 8.44 7.08
N ALA A 428 12.46 9.24 7.95
CA ALA A 428 12.43 9.05 9.39
C ALA A 428 11.39 8.02 9.83
N LEU A 429 10.36 7.81 9.00
CA LEU A 429 9.26 6.92 9.33
C LEU A 429 9.58 5.49 8.90
N GLN A 430 9.58 4.59 9.87
CA GLN A 430 9.87 3.18 9.69
C GLN A 430 8.66 2.30 10.06
N PRO A 431 8.50 1.13 9.44
CA PRO A 431 7.48 0.16 9.83
C PRO A 431 7.89 -0.56 11.10
N LEU A 432 7.04 -0.54 12.13
CA LEU A 432 7.19 -1.45 13.27
C LEU A 432 6.97 -2.89 12.79
N LEU A 433 7.74 -3.82 13.35
CA LEU A 433 7.42 -5.25 13.23
C LEU A 433 6.40 -5.61 14.32
N PHE A 434 6.70 -6.58 15.17
CA PHE A 434 5.78 -7.04 16.23
C PHE A 434 5.92 -6.24 17.53
N GLN A 435 6.72 -5.16 17.54
CA GLN A 435 6.99 -4.35 18.74
C GLN A 435 5.71 -3.71 19.32
N ALA A 436 4.79 -3.25 18.48
CA ALA A 436 3.49 -2.71 18.91
C ALA A 436 2.37 -3.78 18.98
N GLY A 437 2.75 -5.05 19.20
CA GLY A 437 1.83 -6.19 19.18
C GLY A 437 1.42 -6.60 17.76
N GLY A 438 0.59 -7.65 17.67
CA GLY A 438 0.13 -8.19 16.38
C GLY A 438 -0.76 -7.21 15.60
N VAL A 439 -1.55 -6.38 16.30
CA VAL A 439 -2.34 -5.33 15.68
C VAL A 439 -1.44 -4.17 15.25
N GLY A 440 -0.39 -3.83 15.99
CA GLY A 440 0.57 -2.77 15.61
C GLY A 440 1.48 -3.10 14.43
N PHE A 441 1.43 -4.32 13.90
CA PHE A 441 2.32 -4.78 12.84
C PHE A 441 2.30 -3.87 11.61
N HIS A 442 3.47 -3.43 11.16
CA HIS A 442 3.69 -2.54 10.02
C HIS A 442 3.07 -1.14 10.17
N SER A 443 2.78 -0.71 11.41
CA SER A 443 2.40 0.68 11.69
C SER A 443 3.63 1.60 11.70
N PRO A 444 3.52 2.87 11.27
CA PRO A 444 4.67 3.77 11.18
C PRO A 444 5.12 4.27 12.56
N VAL A 445 6.44 4.26 12.78
CA VAL A 445 7.13 4.88 13.92
C VAL A 445 8.19 5.84 13.40
N LEU A 446 8.40 6.95 14.09
CA LEU A 446 9.52 7.84 13.83
C LEU A 446 10.77 7.25 14.49
N VAL A 447 11.82 7.02 13.70
CA VAL A 447 13.14 6.59 14.17
C VAL A 447 14.13 7.73 13.90
N PRO A 448 14.34 8.64 14.87
CA PRO A 448 15.15 9.84 14.69
C PRO A 448 16.57 9.58 14.19
N ARG A 449 17.16 8.44 14.56
CA ARG A 449 18.51 8.08 14.13
C ARG A 449 18.65 7.98 12.61
N LEU A 450 17.61 7.54 11.90
CA LEU A 450 17.62 7.40 10.44
C LEU A 450 17.25 8.72 9.75
N GLY A 451 16.39 9.50 10.40
CA GLY A 451 15.80 10.68 9.80
C GLY A 451 15.09 11.55 10.82
N ALA A 452 14.98 12.85 10.54
CA ALA A 452 14.26 13.79 11.39
C ALA A 452 12.97 14.28 10.73
N CYS A 453 11.95 14.58 11.54
CA CYS A 453 10.71 15.18 11.07
C CYS A 453 10.89 16.70 10.90
N ARG A 454 10.82 17.17 9.66
CA ARG A 454 10.97 18.60 9.35
C ARG A 454 9.76 19.45 9.77
N PRO A 455 9.94 20.67 10.28
CA PRO A 455 8.83 21.54 10.73
C PRO A 455 7.93 22.06 9.59
N ASP A 456 8.44 22.07 8.36
CA ASP A 456 7.85 22.66 7.14
C ASP A 456 7.14 21.65 6.21
N CYS A 457 6.79 20.45 6.70
CA CYS A 457 6.27 19.36 5.85
C CYS A 457 4.99 18.72 6.40
N THR A 458 3.88 18.61 5.66
CA THR A 458 2.62 17.95 6.13
C THR A 458 2.24 16.68 5.38
N LEU A 459 3.16 16.13 4.57
CA LEU A 459 2.88 15.10 3.57
C LEU A 459 2.31 13.78 4.13
N CYS A 460 2.77 13.34 5.31
CA CYS A 460 2.28 12.10 5.90
C CYS A 460 0.77 12.14 6.23
N GLY A 461 0.26 13.33 6.60
CA GLY A 461 -1.16 13.55 6.87
C GLY A 461 -1.98 13.73 5.59
N THR A 462 -1.39 14.27 4.52
CA THR A 462 -2.10 14.44 3.23
C THR A 462 -2.31 13.12 2.51
N VAL A 463 -1.36 12.19 2.58
CA VAL A 463 -1.46 10.87 1.93
C VAL A 463 -2.31 9.87 2.73
N CYS A 464 -2.66 10.17 3.99
CA CYS A 464 -3.41 9.25 4.85
C CYS A 464 -4.90 9.22 4.47
N PRO A 465 -5.44 8.10 3.92
CA PRO A 465 -6.82 8.08 3.45
C PRO A 465 -7.85 7.94 4.58
N THR A 466 -7.44 7.45 5.75
CA THR A 466 -8.34 7.15 6.87
C THR A 466 -8.35 8.22 7.96
N GLY A 467 -7.48 9.22 7.89
CA GLY A 467 -7.34 10.22 8.96
C GLY A 467 -6.68 9.66 10.23
N ALA A 468 -6.06 8.48 10.19
CA ALA A 468 -5.23 8.00 11.30
C ALA A 468 -4.10 9.00 11.62
N LEU A 469 -3.60 9.68 10.60
CA LEU A 469 -2.84 10.92 10.71
C LEU A 469 -3.74 12.05 10.23
N LYS A 470 -3.98 13.07 11.06
CA LYS A 470 -4.82 14.21 10.66
C LYS A 470 -4.14 15.03 9.56
N LYS A 471 -4.92 15.49 8.58
CA LYS A 471 -4.48 16.50 7.60
C LYS A 471 -4.42 17.85 8.31
N LEU A 472 -3.21 18.31 8.64
CA LEU A 472 -2.97 19.60 9.29
C LEU A 472 -2.45 20.63 8.31
N SER A 473 -2.72 21.90 8.60
CA SER A 473 -1.98 23.02 8.01
C SER A 473 -0.53 23.04 8.54
N LEU A 474 0.38 23.73 7.83
CA LEU A 474 1.76 23.91 8.30
C LEU A 474 1.82 24.60 9.66
N LEU A 475 0.93 25.56 9.90
CA LEU A 475 0.86 26.29 11.16
C LEU A 475 0.45 25.36 12.30
N GLU A 476 -0.61 24.59 12.14
CA GLU A 476 -1.06 23.65 13.18
C GLU A 476 -0.06 22.52 13.42
N LYS A 477 0.61 22.04 12.37
CA LYS A 477 1.62 20.99 12.50
C LYS A 477 2.70 21.38 13.51
N ARG A 478 3.15 22.63 13.52
CA ARG A 478 4.21 23.12 14.41
C ARG A 478 3.87 22.92 15.89
N TRP A 479 2.59 22.82 16.22
CA TRP A 479 2.09 22.61 17.58
C TRP A 479 1.79 21.13 17.91
N ALA A 480 1.86 20.22 16.93
CA ALA A 480 1.63 18.79 17.11
C ALA A 480 2.88 18.07 17.66
N LYS A 481 3.23 18.35 18.93
CA LYS A 481 4.37 17.75 19.64
C LYS A 481 4.34 16.22 19.57
N MET A 482 5.42 15.60 19.10
CA MET A 482 5.53 14.14 18.93
C MET A 482 6.19 13.44 20.12
N GLY A 483 6.92 14.18 20.94
CA GLY A 483 7.70 13.62 22.05
C GLY A 483 8.65 14.63 22.69
N THR A 484 9.57 14.13 23.49
CA THR A 484 10.59 14.93 24.21
C THR A 484 11.95 14.24 24.12
N ALA A 485 13.00 15.01 23.87
CA ALA A 485 14.37 14.47 23.83
C ALA A 485 14.95 14.35 25.24
N VAL A 486 15.65 13.25 25.50
CA VAL A 486 16.29 12.94 26.78
C VAL A 486 17.78 12.69 26.55
N VAL A 487 18.63 13.34 27.34
CA VAL A 487 20.08 13.19 27.27
C VAL A 487 20.53 12.07 28.21
N ASN A 488 21.21 11.07 27.65
CA ASN A 488 21.94 10.08 28.41
C ASN A 488 23.31 10.62 28.83
N ARG A 489 23.45 10.88 30.14
CA ARG A 489 24.66 11.49 30.72
C ARG A 489 25.88 10.57 30.67
N THR A 490 25.71 9.25 30.61
CA THR A 490 26.84 8.31 30.56
C THR A 490 27.46 8.20 29.17
N LEU A 491 26.70 8.57 28.12
CA LEU A 491 27.16 8.52 26.73
C LEU A 491 27.55 9.90 26.18
N CYS A 492 26.97 10.97 26.73
CA CYS A 492 27.17 12.32 26.21
C CYS A 492 28.61 12.78 26.36
N LEU A 493 29.22 13.25 25.27
CA LEU A 493 30.59 13.78 25.25
C LEU A 493 30.85 14.86 26.30
N ALA A 494 29.87 15.75 26.53
CA ALA A 494 29.99 16.83 27.51
C ALA A 494 29.89 16.31 28.97
N PHE A 495 28.97 15.38 29.25
CA PHE A 495 28.78 14.84 30.60
C PHE A 495 29.83 13.78 30.97
N ALA A 496 30.12 12.85 30.07
CA ALA A 496 30.95 11.68 30.35
C ALA A 496 32.45 11.91 30.10
N GLU A 497 32.79 12.65 29.03
CA GLU A 497 34.19 12.88 28.61
C GLU A 497 34.67 14.31 28.92
N GLY A 498 33.81 15.20 29.43
CA GLY A 498 34.16 16.60 29.69
C GLY A 498 34.53 17.40 28.43
N ARG A 499 34.08 16.97 27.25
CA ARG A 499 34.39 17.61 25.96
C ARG A 499 33.32 18.60 25.54
N ARG A 500 33.72 19.79 25.09
CA ARG A 500 32.81 20.80 24.54
C ARG A 500 32.14 20.28 23.25
N CYS A 501 30.84 20.04 23.29
CA CYS A 501 30.04 19.55 22.16
C CYS A 501 28.71 20.29 22.09
N MET A 502 28.45 20.98 20.97
CA MET A 502 27.28 21.84 20.76
C MET A 502 26.29 21.31 19.72
N VAL A 503 26.56 20.13 19.16
CA VAL A 503 25.85 19.58 17.99
C VAL A 503 24.34 19.53 18.17
N CYS A 504 23.86 19.10 19.33
CA CYS A 504 22.42 19.01 19.58
C CYS A 504 21.72 20.38 19.70
N LYS A 505 22.44 21.42 20.13
CA LYS A 505 21.95 22.80 20.21
C LYS A 505 21.89 23.44 18.83
N GLU A 506 22.97 23.32 18.06
CA GLU A 506 23.07 23.88 16.71
C GLU A 506 22.03 23.28 15.75
N ASN A 507 21.78 21.97 15.88
CA ASN A 507 20.83 21.28 15.01
C ASN A 507 19.36 21.39 15.47
N CYS A 508 19.05 22.05 16.59
CA CYS A 508 17.67 22.10 17.11
C CYS A 508 16.87 23.23 16.44
N PRO A 509 15.88 22.94 15.56
CA PRO A 509 15.12 24.00 14.88
C PRO A 509 14.15 24.75 15.81
N TYR A 510 13.86 24.20 16.99
CA TYR A 510 12.95 24.80 17.97
C TYR A 510 13.68 25.51 19.11
N GLY A 511 15.02 25.50 19.13
CA GLY A 511 15.79 26.07 20.25
C GLY A 511 15.47 25.42 21.59
N ALA A 512 15.20 24.11 21.59
CA ALA A 512 14.80 23.36 22.76
C ALA A 512 15.98 22.82 23.59
N VAL A 513 17.21 22.98 23.10
CA VAL A 513 18.42 22.50 23.77
C VAL A 513 19.27 23.68 24.18
N ASP A 514 19.33 23.93 25.48
CA ASP A 514 20.23 24.91 26.08
C ASP A 514 21.53 24.22 26.49
N VAL A 515 22.60 25.00 26.59
CA VAL A 515 23.89 24.49 27.08
C VAL A 515 24.28 25.36 28.26
N VAL A 516 24.31 24.75 29.44
CA VAL A 516 24.44 25.44 30.73
C VAL A 516 25.64 24.91 31.48
N ALA A 517 26.33 25.79 32.22
CA ALA A 517 27.33 25.36 33.18
C ALA A 517 26.65 24.56 34.30
N ARG A 518 27.29 23.50 34.78
CA ARG A 518 26.79 22.67 35.87
C ARG A 518 27.93 22.33 36.81
N GLU A 519 27.65 22.40 38.11
CA GLU A 519 28.61 22.02 39.14
C GLU A 519 29.09 20.58 38.94
N GLY A 520 30.41 20.37 39.07
CA GLY A 520 31.04 19.06 38.91
C GLY A 520 31.33 18.64 37.46
N VAL A 521 31.04 19.47 36.45
CA VAL A 521 31.41 19.21 35.04
C VAL A 521 32.24 20.38 34.51
N PRO A 522 33.44 20.13 33.92
CA PRO A 522 34.35 21.21 33.50
C PRO A 522 33.85 21.99 32.29
N VAL A 523 32.82 21.51 31.61
CA VAL A 523 32.26 22.11 30.39
C VAL A 523 30.75 22.29 30.53
N ALA A 524 30.21 23.25 29.80
CA ALA A 524 28.77 23.43 29.72
C ALA A 524 28.11 22.22 29.06
N VAL A 525 26.98 21.78 29.62
CA VAL A 525 26.29 20.54 29.26
C VAL A 525 24.92 20.81 28.66
N PRO A 526 24.44 19.96 27.74
CA PRO A 526 23.14 20.14 27.11
C PRO A 526 22.00 19.80 28.08
N VAL A 527 20.99 20.68 28.14
CA VAL A 527 19.74 20.51 28.88
C VAL A 527 18.57 20.75 27.93
N VAL A 528 17.64 19.78 27.88
CA VAL A 528 16.47 19.85 27.00
C VAL A 528 15.30 20.52 27.73
N GLN A 529 14.79 21.60 27.16
CA GLN A 529 13.58 22.28 27.62
C GLN A 529 12.34 21.57 27.05
N ALA A 530 11.61 20.85 27.92
CA ALA A 530 10.47 20.04 27.50
C ALA A 530 9.33 20.86 26.87
N ASN A 531 9.15 22.12 27.29
CA ASN A 531 8.13 23.03 26.75
C ASN A 531 8.41 23.52 25.32
N ARG A 532 9.69 23.54 24.90
CA ARG A 532 10.12 23.92 23.54
C ARG A 532 10.41 22.71 22.66
N CYS A 533 10.62 21.54 23.25
CA CYS A 533 10.95 20.33 22.51
C CYS A 533 9.74 19.79 21.74
N TYR A 534 9.80 19.81 20.40
CA TYR A 534 8.76 19.21 19.56
C TYR A 534 8.85 17.68 19.47
N GLY A 535 10.03 17.10 19.71
CA GLY A 535 10.30 15.68 19.47
C GLY A 535 10.57 15.35 17.99
N CYS A 536 11.14 16.28 17.22
CA CYS A 536 11.42 16.12 15.79
C CYS A 536 12.55 15.15 15.45
N GLY A 537 13.50 14.92 16.36
CA GLY A 537 14.61 13.99 16.16
C GLY A 537 15.89 14.56 15.55
N PHE A 538 15.97 15.85 15.20
CA PHE A 538 17.18 16.45 14.62
C PHE A 538 18.42 16.28 15.50
N CYS A 539 18.29 16.46 16.82
CA CYS A 539 19.40 16.34 17.76
C CYS A 539 19.92 14.89 17.89
N GLU A 540 19.05 13.89 17.81
CA GLU A 540 19.43 12.47 17.88
C GLU A 540 20.11 12.03 16.58
N LYS A 541 19.59 12.45 15.42
CA LYS A 541 20.20 12.20 14.10
C LYS A 541 21.61 12.75 14.03
N ALA A 542 21.80 14.01 14.43
CA ALA A 542 23.09 14.69 14.34
C ALA A 542 24.10 14.22 15.40
N CYS A 543 23.68 13.46 16.42
CA CYS A 543 24.56 13.07 17.51
C CYS A 543 25.75 12.23 17.00
N PRO A 544 27.00 12.62 17.28
CA PRO A 544 28.19 11.92 16.78
C PRO A 544 28.46 10.58 17.48
N LYS A 545 27.83 10.31 18.64
CA LYS A 545 27.99 9.03 19.35
C LYS A 545 27.12 7.95 18.71
N THR A 546 27.63 6.72 18.76
CA THR A 546 26.90 5.50 18.37
C THR A 546 27.01 4.52 19.54
N PRO A 547 25.92 4.23 20.28
CA PRO A 547 24.56 4.78 20.15
C PRO A 547 24.48 6.28 20.49
N ALA A 548 23.42 6.95 20.03
CA ALA A 548 23.21 8.38 20.25
C ALA A 548 23.08 8.69 21.75
N ALA A 549 23.73 9.77 22.19
CA ALA A 549 23.69 10.20 23.58
C ALA A 549 22.43 11.03 23.93
N ILE A 550 21.66 11.47 22.94
CA ILE A 550 20.38 12.14 23.12
C ILE A 550 19.35 11.39 22.28
N ALA A 551 18.24 10.99 22.90
CA ALA A 551 17.21 10.17 22.26
C ALA A 551 15.81 10.75 22.49
N VAL A 552 14.94 10.69 21.49
CA VAL A 552 13.55 11.15 21.60
C VAL A 552 12.67 10.03 22.16
N SER A 553 12.01 10.30 23.27
CA SER A 553 10.91 9.48 23.78
C SER A 553 9.57 10.09 23.38
N ALA A 554 8.49 9.30 23.38
CA ALA A 554 7.14 9.83 23.14
C ALA A 554 6.50 10.46 24.41
N GLU A 555 7.30 10.73 25.45
CA GLU A 555 6.84 11.46 26.62
C GLU A 555 6.46 12.89 26.26
N GLY A 556 5.31 13.34 26.77
CA GLY A 556 4.75 14.64 26.44
C GLY A 556 4.25 14.77 25.01
N ALA A 557 4.11 13.68 24.25
CA ALA A 557 3.50 13.70 22.93
C ALA A 557 2.04 14.17 23.02
N LEU A 558 1.67 15.11 22.15
CA LEU A 558 0.32 15.62 22.04
C LEU A 558 -0.42 14.88 20.92
N ARG A 559 -1.41 14.07 21.29
CA ARG A 559 -2.27 13.31 20.36
C ARG A 559 -3.73 13.62 20.65
N LEU A 560 -4.43 14.19 19.67
CA LEU A 560 -5.79 14.68 19.87
C LEU A 560 -6.76 14.01 18.91
N ASN A 561 -7.91 13.55 19.42
CA ASN A 561 -9.03 13.07 18.60
C ASN A 561 -9.78 14.21 17.92
N SER A 562 -10.01 15.32 18.62
CA SER A 562 -10.64 16.54 18.11
C SER A 562 -9.97 17.78 18.70
N GLY A 563 -10.24 18.95 18.09
CA GLY A 563 -9.71 20.23 18.53
C GLY A 563 -8.35 20.62 17.96
N ASP A 564 -7.96 21.86 18.25
CA ASP A 564 -6.80 22.51 17.63
C ASP A 564 -5.53 22.26 18.43
N TYR A 565 -4.49 21.79 17.74
CA TYR A 565 -3.19 21.52 18.35
C TYR A 565 -2.58 22.79 18.97
N GLN A 566 -2.75 23.94 18.33
CA GLN A 566 -2.21 25.21 18.82
C GLN A 566 -2.84 25.63 20.14
N ALA A 567 -4.17 25.60 20.24
CA ALA A 567 -4.89 25.98 21.45
C ALA A 567 -4.50 25.08 22.62
N ARG A 568 -4.46 23.76 22.38
CA ARG A 568 -4.09 22.78 23.41
C ARG A 568 -2.63 22.86 23.81
N ALA A 569 -1.72 23.11 22.87
CA ALA A 569 -0.31 23.25 23.19
C ALA A 569 -0.05 24.51 24.04
N ARG A 570 -0.72 25.63 23.71
CA ARG A 570 -0.65 26.87 24.51
C ARG A 570 -1.22 26.69 25.92
N SER A 571 -2.32 25.96 26.08
CA SER A 571 -2.88 25.70 27.41
C SER A 571 -1.97 24.82 28.29
N LEU A 572 -1.05 24.09 27.67
CA LEU A 572 0.00 23.31 28.35
C LEU A 572 1.30 24.10 28.55
N GLY A 573 1.34 25.39 28.20
CA GLY A 573 2.54 26.23 28.32
C GLY A 573 3.65 25.88 27.34
N LEU A 574 3.32 25.22 26.22
CA LEU A 574 4.31 24.85 25.20
C LEU A 574 4.65 26.05 24.30
N GLU A 575 5.93 26.20 23.99
CA GLU A 575 6.50 27.25 23.13
C GLU A 575 7.11 26.59 21.89
N LEU A 576 6.28 26.17 20.92
CA LEU A 576 6.69 25.34 19.79
C LEU A 576 6.83 26.11 18.46
N ASP A 577 7.17 27.39 18.50
CA ASP A 577 7.34 28.19 17.27
C ASP A 577 8.82 28.24 16.82
N PRO A 578 9.20 27.56 15.72
CA PRO A 578 10.57 27.58 15.22
C PRO A 578 11.00 28.98 14.73
N GLU A 579 10.07 29.84 14.31
CA GLU A 579 10.39 31.19 13.86
C GLU A 579 10.71 32.14 15.01
N GLN A 580 10.15 31.89 16.20
CA GLN A 580 10.49 32.63 17.41
C GLN A 580 11.98 32.43 17.78
N HIS A 581 12.53 31.24 17.55
CA HIS A 581 13.95 30.98 17.80
C HIS A 581 14.85 31.68 16.79
N LYS A 582 14.52 31.63 15.50
CA LYS A 582 15.26 32.38 14.46
C LYS A 582 15.28 33.89 14.73
N ARG A 583 14.15 34.47 15.14
CA ARG A 583 14.07 35.90 15.53
C ARG A 583 14.94 36.23 16.74
N LYS A 584 15.07 35.31 17.70
CA LYS A 584 15.97 35.47 18.86
C LYS A 584 17.45 35.35 18.46
N GLN A 585 17.78 34.58 17.43
CA GLN A 585 19.15 34.43 16.92
C GLN A 585 19.57 35.56 15.97
N ALA A 586 18.63 36.15 15.22
CA ALA A 586 18.90 37.18 14.22
C ALA A 586 19.41 38.52 14.79
N GLY A 587 19.44 38.68 16.12
CA GLY A 587 19.79 39.94 16.76
C GLY A 587 18.82 41.08 16.43
N PRO A 588 19.00 42.27 17.00
CA PRO A 588 18.23 43.45 16.62
C PRO A 588 18.42 43.78 15.13
N PRO A 589 17.44 44.43 14.47
CA PRO A 589 17.57 44.82 13.07
C PRO A 589 18.83 45.68 12.84
N ALA A 590 19.36 45.64 11.62
CA ALA A 590 20.62 46.29 11.18
C ALA A 590 20.71 47.83 11.43
N SER A 591 19.66 48.45 11.97
CA SER A 591 19.66 49.84 12.46
C SER A 591 20.21 49.98 13.90
N TRP A 592 20.76 48.92 14.49
CA TRP A 592 21.26 48.93 15.86
C TRP A 592 22.77 49.21 15.88
N ASN A 593 23.15 50.42 16.32
CA ASN A 593 24.55 50.86 16.46
C ASN A 593 25.20 50.42 17.78
N GLY A 594 24.67 49.40 18.45
CA GLY A 594 25.22 48.85 19.69
C GLY A 594 25.92 47.52 19.44
N ALA A 595 27.02 47.28 20.15
CA ALA A 595 27.67 45.97 20.15
C ALA A 595 26.68 44.89 20.64
N PRO A 596 26.70 43.67 20.06
CA PRO A 596 25.81 42.60 20.46
C PRO A 596 25.97 42.25 21.95
N PRO A 597 24.87 41.99 22.69
CA PRO A 597 24.98 41.66 24.10
C PRO A 597 25.62 40.28 24.24
N GLY A 598 26.80 40.21 24.85
CA GLY A 598 27.51 38.95 25.12
C GLY A 598 28.97 38.87 24.64
N PHE A 599 29.55 39.96 24.12
CA PHE A 599 30.99 40.05 23.81
C PHE A 599 31.75 41.09 24.66
N LEU A 600 31.13 41.59 25.73
CA LEU A 600 31.77 42.41 26.74
C LEU A 600 31.48 41.79 28.11
N GLU A 601 32.29 40.81 28.47
CA GLU A 601 32.88 40.56 29.79
C GLU A 601 33.80 39.34 29.74
#